data_AF-A0A6P1A4C6-F1
#
_entry.id   AF-A0A6P1A4C6-F1
#
_cell.length_a   1.000
_cell.length_b   1.000
_cell.length_c   1.000
_cell.angle_alpha   90.00
_cell.angle_beta   90.00
_cell.angle_gamma   90.00
#
_symmetry.space_group_name_H-M   'P 1'
#
loop_
_entity.id
_entity.type
_entity.pdbx_description
1 polymer ?
#
loop_
_entity_poly.entity_id
_entity_poly.type
_entity_poly.pdbx_seq_one_letter_code
_entity_poly.pdbx_strand_id
1 'polypeptide(L)'
;MSKLFLAIATLSTLAISTTVTVAEGISVAQAPNCNNPQTQSEINQCAAIAYRNSDRRLNQVYQQLVPRLSSSRKQKLIQAQRAWITFRDASCEFERSEFQGGTIAPAIYNGCLADLTERRTQELEEYLQNTQR
;
A
#
# COMPACT_ATOMS: atom_id res chain seq x y z
N MET A 1 -5.76 63.19 -20.92
CA MET A 1 -7.06 63.68 -20.41
C MET A 1 -7.37 62.87 -19.15
N SER A 2 -6.67 63.11 -18.05
CA SER A 2 -7.12 63.94 -16.92
C SER A 2 -8.60 63.77 -16.59
N LYS A 3 -8.89 63.08 -15.49
CA LYS A 3 -9.87 63.48 -14.48
C LYS A 3 -9.47 62.91 -13.12
N LEU A 4 -9.48 63.83 -12.17
CA LEU A 4 -8.93 63.79 -10.83
C LEU A 4 -10.09 63.89 -9.83
N PHE A 5 -9.85 63.42 -8.61
CA PHE A 5 -10.58 63.61 -7.35
C PHE A 5 -11.82 62.74 -7.06
N LEU A 6 -11.75 61.96 -5.97
CA LEU A 6 -12.23 62.44 -4.66
C LEU A 6 -11.80 61.46 -3.56
N ALA A 7 -11.13 62.01 -2.54
CA ALA A 7 -10.79 61.33 -1.30
C ALA A 7 -12.04 61.20 -0.41
N ILE A 8 -12.24 60.03 0.19
CA ILE A 8 -13.14 59.87 1.33
C ILE A 8 -12.33 59.17 2.41
N ALA A 9 -11.92 59.95 3.41
CA ALA A 9 -11.39 59.44 4.66
C ALA A 9 -12.52 58.70 5.40
N THR A 10 -12.33 57.42 5.70
CA THR A 10 -13.23 56.67 6.57
C THR A 10 -12.48 56.14 7.79
N LEU A 11 -13.19 56.24 8.90
CA LEU A 11 -12.81 56.04 10.29
C LEU A 11 -12.02 54.75 10.54
N SER A 12 -10.99 54.90 11.37
CA SER A 12 -10.28 53.85 12.08
C SER A 12 -11.22 53.00 12.95
N THR A 13 -11.40 51.73 12.57
CA THR A 13 -11.81 50.65 13.48
C THR A 13 -10.59 49.77 13.76
N LEU A 14 -10.10 49.81 15.00
CA LEU A 14 -9.08 48.90 15.51
C LEU A 14 -9.71 47.49 15.63
N ALA A 15 -9.59 46.67 14.59
CA ALA A 15 -9.96 45.26 14.68
C ALA A 15 -8.81 44.53 15.38
N ILE A 16 -9.00 44.18 16.65
CA ILE A 16 -8.09 43.30 17.39
C ILE A 16 -8.31 41.89 16.83
N SER A 17 -7.55 41.53 15.80
CA SER A 17 -7.46 40.15 15.31
C SER A 17 -6.65 39.33 16.31
N THR A 18 -7.32 38.70 17.27
CA THR A 18 -6.72 37.63 18.07
C THR A 18 -6.56 36.39 17.19
N THR A 19 -5.34 36.13 16.73
CA THR A 19 -5.01 34.87 16.07
C THR A 19 -5.10 33.75 17.11
N VAL A 20 -6.18 32.97 17.07
CA VAL A 20 -6.28 31.70 17.80
C VAL A 20 -5.37 30.70 17.10
N THR A 21 -4.19 30.45 17.65
CA THR A 21 -3.34 29.33 17.23
C THR A 21 -3.92 28.04 17.80
N VAL A 22 -4.65 27.28 17.00
CA VAL A 22 -4.96 25.87 17.30
C VAL A 22 -3.66 25.07 17.18
N ALA A 23 -3.14 24.64 18.33
CA ALA A 23 -2.06 23.66 18.39
C ALA A 23 -2.67 22.28 18.09
N GLU A 24 -2.69 21.89 16.82
CA GLU A 24 -3.00 20.52 16.43
C GLU A 24 -1.84 19.62 16.88
N GLY A 25 -2.06 18.84 17.93
CA GLY A 25 -1.12 17.81 18.36
C GLY A 25 -0.98 16.77 17.26
N ILE A 26 0.17 16.72 16.60
CA ILE A 26 0.52 15.68 15.64
C ILE A 26 0.65 14.36 16.44
N SER A 27 -0.41 13.56 16.44
CA SER A 27 -0.35 12.18 16.95
C SER A 27 0.43 11.35 15.94
N VAL A 28 1.72 11.13 16.20
CA VAL A 28 2.53 10.20 15.41
C VAL A 28 2.13 8.78 15.86
N ALA A 29 1.34 8.10 15.03
CA ALA A 29 1.03 6.69 15.24
C ALA A 29 2.35 5.90 15.28
N GLN A 30 2.63 5.24 16.40
CA GLN A 30 3.81 4.39 16.56
C GLN A 30 3.67 3.15 15.67
N ALA A 31 4.74 2.77 14.98
CA ALA A 31 4.75 1.55 14.17
C ALA A 31 4.56 0.32 15.08
N PRO A 32 3.80 -0.70 14.65
CA PRO A 32 3.53 -1.88 15.47
C PRO A 32 4.81 -2.72 15.68
N ASN A 33 4.96 -3.32 16.86
CA ASN A 33 6.04 -4.28 17.13
C ASN A 33 5.69 -5.66 16.55
N CYS A 34 6.10 -5.92 15.31
CA CYS A 34 5.80 -7.20 14.65
C CYS A 34 6.64 -8.39 15.12
N ASN A 35 7.61 -8.18 16.01
CA ASN A 35 8.32 -9.28 16.67
C ASN A 35 7.51 -9.86 17.84
N ASN A 36 6.58 -9.07 18.40
CA ASN A 36 5.74 -9.50 19.52
C ASN A 36 4.43 -8.69 19.57
N PRO A 37 3.53 -8.84 18.57
CA PRO A 37 2.26 -8.11 18.56
C PRO A 37 1.38 -8.56 19.73
N GLN A 38 0.85 -7.61 20.50
CA GLN A 38 0.08 -7.88 21.73
C GLN A 38 -1.42 -7.68 21.55
N THR A 39 -1.83 -6.89 20.57
CA THR A 39 -3.24 -6.60 20.29
C THR A 39 -3.67 -7.14 18.93
N GLN A 40 -4.97 -7.41 18.76
CA GLN A 40 -5.51 -7.82 17.46
C GLN A 40 -5.27 -6.75 16.37
N SER A 41 -5.27 -5.47 16.75
CA SER A 41 -4.92 -4.38 15.84
C SER A 41 -3.47 -4.49 15.36
N GLU A 42 -2.52 -4.74 16.27
CA GLU A 42 -1.12 -4.95 15.91
C GLU A 42 -0.94 -6.21 15.04
N ILE A 43 -1.61 -7.31 15.37
CA ILE A 43 -1.59 -8.54 14.56
C ILE A 43 -2.06 -8.24 13.12
N ASN A 44 -3.19 -7.54 12.96
CA ASN A 44 -3.71 -7.16 11.65
C ASN A 44 -2.74 -6.25 10.88
N GLN A 45 -2.13 -5.27 11.56
CA GLN A 45 -1.15 -4.37 10.95
C GLN A 45 0.11 -5.11 10.53
N CYS A 46 0.61 -6.03 11.36
CA CYS A 46 1.80 -6.82 11.06
C CYS A 46 1.60 -7.80 9.92
N ALA A 47 0.44 -8.45 9.83
CA ALA A 47 0.07 -9.26 8.66
C ALA A 47 0.07 -8.41 7.37
N ALA A 48 -0.49 -7.20 7.42
CA ALA A 48 -0.48 -6.29 6.28
C ALA A 48 0.94 -5.80 5.91
N ILE A 49 1.83 -5.60 6.90
CA ILE A 49 3.25 -5.29 6.66
C ILE A 49 3.94 -6.47 5.97
N ALA A 50 3.73 -7.69 6.46
CA ALA A 50 4.30 -8.90 5.87
C ALA A 50 3.88 -9.05 4.40
N TYR A 51 2.58 -8.91 4.10
CA TYR A 51 2.10 -8.92 2.72
C TYR A 51 2.79 -7.84 1.87
N ARG A 52 2.84 -6.59 2.31
CA ARG A 52 3.52 -5.51 1.56
C ARG A 52 5.00 -5.81 1.29
N ASN A 53 5.69 -6.47 2.22
CA ASN A 53 7.09 -6.87 2.03
C ASN A 53 7.20 -7.97 0.97
N SER A 54 6.34 -9.00 1.04
CA SER A 54 6.30 -10.07 0.02
C SER A 54 5.97 -9.52 -1.37
N ASP A 55 5.00 -8.61 -1.49
CA ASP A 55 4.60 -8.01 -2.77
C ASP A 55 5.72 -7.14 -3.35
N ARG A 56 6.43 -6.39 -2.50
CA ARG A 56 7.62 -5.64 -2.93
C ARG A 56 8.68 -6.59 -3.49
N ARG A 57 8.93 -7.72 -2.83
CA ARG A 57 9.91 -8.70 -3.29
C ARG A 57 9.48 -9.33 -4.62
N LEU A 58 8.23 -9.74 -4.76
CA LEU A 58 7.67 -10.24 -6.01
C LEU A 58 7.91 -9.25 -7.16
N ASN A 59 7.57 -7.98 -6.95
CA ASN A 59 7.72 -6.95 -7.96
C ASN A 59 9.18 -6.70 -8.35
N GLN A 60 10.11 -6.76 -7.39
CA GLN A 60 11.54 -6.69 -7.68
C GLN A 60 12.01 -7.84 -8.58
N VAL A 61 11.63 -9.08 -8.26
CA VAL A 61 11.99 -10.25 -9.09
C VAL A 61 11.38 -10.13 -10.48
N TYR A 62 10.09 -9.78 -10.55
CA TYR A 62 9.39 -9.57 -11.81
C TYR A 62 10.09 -8.53 -12.69
N GLN A 63 10.49 -7.39 -12.12
CA GLN A 63 11.22 -6.33 -12.83
C GLN A 63 12.61 -6.78 -13.30
N GLN A 64 13.26 -7.70 -12.61
CA GLN A 64 14.53 -8.28 -13.03
C GLN A 64 14.37 -9.32 -14.15
N LEU A 65 13.27 -10.08 -14.13
CA LEU A 65 12.96 -11.14 -15.10
C LEU A 65 12.49 -10.58 -16.44
N VAL A 66 11.54 -9.65 -16.44
CA VAL A 66 10.86 -9.17 -17.64
C VAL A 66 11.81 -8.69 -18.76
N PRO A 67 12.90 -7.93 -18.47
CA PRO A 67 13.85 -7.48 -19.50
C PRO A 67 14.64 -8.62 -20.18
N ARG A 68 14.69 -9.80 -19.57
CA ARG A 68 15.43 -10.97 -20.07
C ARG A 68 14.59 -11.87 -20.99
N LEU A 69 13.31 -11.55 -21.14
CA LEU A 69 12.38 -12.34 -21.94
C LEU A 69 12.21 -11.73 -23.33
N SER A 70 12.09 -12.59 -24.34
CA SER A 70 11.62 -12.16 -25.66
C SER A 70 10.19 -11.57 -25.56
N SER A 71 9.80 -10.71 -26.50
CA SER A 71 8.49 -10.06 -26.49
C SER A 71 7.31 -11.04 -26.35
N SER A 72 7.37 -12.17 -27.05
CA SER A 72 6.35 -13.23 -26.96
C SER A 72 6.29 -13.86 -25.55
N ARG A 73 7.44 -14.20 -24.95
CA ARG A 73 7.50 -14.75 -23.58
C ARG A 73 7.05 -13.73 -22.54
N LYS A 74 7.42 -12.46 -22.70
CA LYS A 74 6.99 -11.36 -21.83
C LYS A 74 5.47 -11.21 -21.82
N GLN A 75 4.82 -11.22 -22.99
CA GLN A 75 3.35 -11.14 -23.08
C GLN A 75 2.66 -12.31 -22.35
N LYS A 76 3.19 -13.53 -22.52
CA LYS A 76 2.69 -14.72 -21.81
C LYS A 76 2.87 -14.61 -20.30
N LEU A 77 4.01 -14.12 -19.83
CA LEU A 77 4.24 -13.89 -18.40
C LEU A 77 3.27 -12.84 -17.82
N ILE A 78 3.05 -11.73 -18.54
CA ILE A 78 2.08 -10.70 -18.12
C ILE A 78 0.68 -11.30 -17.97
N GLN A 79 0.25 -12.10 -18.94
CA GLN A 79 -1.05 -12.78 -18.89
C GLN A 79 -1.13 -13.73 -17.68
N ALA A 80 -0.11 -14.56 -17.49
CA ALA A 80 -0.04 -15.48 -16.36
C ALA A 80 -0.06 -14.74 -15.01
N GLN A 81 0.66 -13.61 -14.89
CA GLN A 81 0.69 -12.82 -13.66
C GLN A 81 -0.66 -12.19 -13.33
N ARG A 82 -1.39 -11.68 -14.34
CA ARG A 82 -2.75 -11.16 -14.16
C ARG A 82 -3.73 -12.24 -13.71
N ALA A 83 -3.68 -13.41 -14.34
CA ALA A 83 -4.51 -14.54 -13.95
C ALA A 83 -4.19 -15.02 -12.53
N TRP A 84 -2.89 -15.05 -12.17
CA TRP A 84 -2.45 -15.39 -10.82
C TRP A 84 -2.96 -14.38 -9.78
N ILE A 85 -2.95 -13.08 -10.06
CA ILE A 85 -3.52 -12.07 -9.14
C ILE A 85 -5.01 -12.36 -8.89
N THR A 86 -5.79 -12.63 -9.95
CA THR A 86 -7.20 -12.99 -9.81
C THR A 86 -7.39 -14.25 -8.96
N PHE A 87 -6.58 -15.29 -9.19
CA PHE A 87 -6.60 -16.51 -8.38
C PHE A 87 -6.26 -16.22 -6.92
N ARG A 88 -5.19 -15.46 -6.65
CA ARG A 88 -4.73 -15.12 -5.31
C ARG A 88 -5.83 -14.39 -4.55
N ASP A 89 -6.37 -13.33 -5.13
CA ASP A 89 -7.35 -12.49 -4.46
C ASP A 89 -8.65 -13.28 -4.16
N ALA A 90 -9.10 -14.13 -5.11
CA ALA A 90 -10.26 -14.99 -4.91
C ALA A 90 -10.00 -16.07 -3.84
N SER A 91 -8.80 -16.66 -3.81
CA SER A 91 -8.43 -17.67 -2.81
C SER A 91 -8.38 -17.06 -1.41
N CYS A 92 -7.78 -15.88 -1.26
CA CYS A 92 -7.71 -15.23 0.04
C CYS A 92 -9.06 -14.69 0.51
N GLU A 93 -9.94 -14.28 -0.40
CA GLU A 93 -11.34 -13.96 -0.06
C GLU A 93 -12.08 -15.20 0.44
N PHE A 94 -11.87 -16.35 -0.19
CA PHE A 94 -12.42 -17.62 0.29
C PHE A 94 -11.88 -18.00 1.68
N GLU A 95 -10.57 -17.96 1.90
CA GLU A 95 -9.96 -18.29 3.20
C GLU A 95 -10.47 -17.37 4.33
N ARG A 96 -10.56 -16.06 4.08
CA ARG A 96 -11.06 -15.14 5.12
C ARG A 96 -12.56 -15.32 5.40
N SER A 97 -13.32 -15.93 4.49
CA SER A 97 -14.78 -16.02 4.59
C SER A 97 -15.23 -16.87 5.79
N GLU A 98 -14.41 -17.83 6.22
CA GLU A 98 -14.62 -18.59 7.46
C GLU A 98 -14.67 -17.71 8.71
N PHE A 99 -14.04 -16.54 8.65
CA PHE A 99 -13.90 -15.59 9.75
C PHE A 99 -14.69 -14.29 9.52
N GLN A 100 -15.64 -14.29 8.58
CA GLN A 100 -16.34 -13.08 8.16
C GLN A 100 -16.95 -12.31 9.34
N GLY A 101 -16.65 -11.01 9.43
CA GLY A 101 -17.09 -10.14 10.53
C GLY A 101 -16.24 -10.22 11.80
N GLY A 102 -15.33 -11.18 11.90
CA GLY A 102 -14.40 -11.31 13.02
C GLY A 102 -13.22 -10.34 12.93
N THR A 103 -12.69 -9.93 14.09
CA THR A 103 -11.55 -9.01 14.18
C THR A 103 -10.23 -9.61 13.66
N ILE A 104 -10.16 -10.95 13.53
CA ILE A 104 -9.03 -11.70 12.97
C ILE A 104 -9.04 -11.77 11.43
N ALA A 105 -10.19 -11.58 10.78
CA ALA A 105 -10.34 -11.74 9.33
C ALA A 105 -9.33 -10.93 8.50
N PRO A 106 -8.96 -9.69 8.88
CA PRO A 106 -7.92 -8.95 8.16
C PRO A 106 -6.55 -9.62 8.23
N ALA A 107 -6.17 -10.21 9.37
CA ALA A 107 -4.91 -10.93 9.50
C ALA A 107 -4.90 -12.20 8.64
N ILE A 108 -6.00 -12.96 8.61
CA ILE A 108 -6.14 -14.15 7.75
C ILE A 108 -5.99 -13.77 6.28
N TYR A 109 -6.70 -12.74 5.83
CA TYR A 109 -6.63 -12.28 4.45
C TYR A 109 -5.20 -11.85 4.06
N ASN A 110 -4.54 -11.03 4.87
CA ASN A 110 -3.18 -10.58 4.58
C ASN A 110 -2.14 -11.70 4.70
N GLY A 111 -2.35 -12.68 5.59
CA GLY A 111 -1.52 -13.88 5.71
C GLY A 111 -1.57 -14.70 4.42
N CYS A 112 -2.76 -15.03 3.94
CA CYS A 112 -2.94 -15.72 2.65
C CYS A 112 -2.27 -14.96 1.50
N LEU A 113 -2.47 -13.64 1.43
CA LEU A 113 -1.87 -12.81 0.40
C LEU A 113 -0.34 -12.87 0.45
N ALA A 114 0.26 -12.85 1.64
CA ALA A 114 1.71 -12.98 1.82
C ALA A 114 2.20 -14.36 1.34
N ASP A 115 1.60 -15.43 1.83
CA ASP A 115 2.02 -16.81 1.52
C ASP A 115 1.98 -17.12 0.02
N LEU A 116 0.87 -16.78 -0.65
CA LEU A 116 0.74 -17.01 -2.09
C LEU A 116 1.71 -16.12 -2.89
N THR A 117 1.98 -14.90 -2.41
CA THR A 117 2.93 -13.98 -3.05
C THR A 117 4.38 -14.46 -2.90
N GLU A 118 4.74 -15.05 -1.77
CA GLU A 118 6.06 -15.66 -1.56
C GLU A 118 6.27 -16.88 -2.47
N ARG A 119 5.29 -17.78 -2.56
CA ARG A 119 5.35 -18.92 -3.49
C ARG A 119 5.51 -18.46 -4.94
N ARG A 120 4.73 -17.47 -5.36
CA ARG A 120 4.84 -16.91 -6.71
C ARG A 120 6.20 -16.24 -6.94
N THR A 121 6.76 -15.60 -5.93
CA THR A 121 8.11 -15.03 -6.00
C THR A 121 9.13 -16.12 -6.31
N GLN A 122 9.06 -17.27 -5.64
CA GLN A 122 9.96 -18.41 -5.89
C GLN A 122 9.86 -18.91 -7.34
N GLU A 123 8.64 -19.06 -7.88
CA GLU A 123 8.45 -19.44 -9.29
C GLU A 123 9.10 -18.43 -10.27
N LEU A 124 8.97 -17.13 -9.99
CA LEU A 124 9.60 -16.09 -10.82
C LEU A 124 11.13 -16.08 -10.68
N GLU A 125 11.66 -16.39 -9.50
CA GLU A 125 13.10 -16.54 -9.26
C GLU A 125 13.68 -17.72 -10.05
N GLU A 126 12.99 -18.85 -10.08
CA GLU A 126 13.36 -20.00 -10.91
C GLU A 126 13.40 -19.62 -12.39
N TYR A 127 12.39 -18.90 -12.89
CA TYR A 127 12.40 -18.41 -14.27
C TYR A 127 13.57 -17.47 -14.53
N LEU A 128 13.89 -16.57 -13.59
CA LEU A 128 15.00 -15.64 -13.68
C LEU A 128 16.34 -16.37 -13.74
N GLN A 129 16.56 -17.37 -12.88
CA GLN A 129 17.77 -18.21 -12.90
C GLN A 129 17.89 -19.01 -14.21
N ASN A 130 16.78 -19.51 -14.75
CA ASN A 130 16.77 -20.24 -16.01
C ASN A 130 17.10 -19.35 -17.22
N THR A 131 16.86 -18.04 -17.14
CA THR A 131 17.29 -17.08 -18.18
C THR A 131 18.75 -16.64 -18.06
N GLN A 132 19.46 -17.03 -17.00
CA GLN A 132 20.87 -16.72 -16.77
C GLN A 132 21.83 -17.79 -17.28
N ARG A 133 21.30 -18.95 -17.66
CA ARG A 133 22.05 -20.04 -18.26
C ARG A 133 22.11 -19.86 -19.77
#